data_AF-A0A2H3IKW5-F1
#
_entry.id   AF-A0A2H3IKW5-F1
#
_cell.length_a   1.000
_cell.length_b   1.000
_cell.length_c   1.000
_cell.angle_alpha   90.00
_cell.angle_beta   90.00
_cell.angle_gamma   90.00
#
_symmetry.space_group_name_H-M   'P 1'
#
loop_
_entity.id
_entity.type
_entity.pdbx_description
1 polymer ?
#
loop_
_entity_poly.entity_id
_entity_poly.type
_entity_poly.pdbx_seq_one_letter_code
_entity_poly.pdbx_strand_id
1 'polypeptide(L)'
;MVFLSTTTPGDSGSTMKPMGSFVYAMPDRTNPKSTISTILCNSPGSIEYATRTAKVLARRTKLPVYVGCNIDPVSTGTTVEEEMEGFKKIVDAIMARWEESR
;
A
#
# COMPACT_ATOMS: atom_id res chain seq x y z
N MET A 1 0.38 5.21 -9.59
CA MET A 1 1.05 4.01 -9.02
C MET A 1 1.68 4.42 -7.70
N VAL A 2 1.63 3.58 -6.68
CA VAL A 2 2.23 3.85 -5.36
C VAL A 2 3.20 2.72 -5.01
N PHE A 3 4.35 3.07 -4.45
CA PHE A 3 5.31 2.11 -3.90
C PHE A 3 5.55 2.42 -2.42
N LEU A 4 5.31 1.44 -1.56
CA LEU A 4 5.49 1.53 -0.12
C LEU A 4 6.78 0.83 0.28
N SER A 5 7.66 1.56 0.96
CA SER A 5 8.94 1.03 1.38
C SER A 5 9.31 1.37 2.82
N THR A 6 9.85 0.35 3.48
CA THR A 6 10.86 0.42 4.54
C THR A 6 11.93 1.49 4.40
N THR A 7 12.31 2.25 5.42
CA THR A 7 13.64 2.90 5.53
C THR A 7 14.19 2.69 6.93
N THR A 8 15.46 2.28 7.05
CA THR A 8 16.15 2.18 8.33
C THR A 8 16.97 3.46 8.56
N PRO A 9 17.09 3.98 9.79
CA PRO A 9 18.02 5.08 10.05
C PRO A 9 19.44 4.72 9.57
N GLY A 10 20.01 5.55 8.68
CA GLY A 10 21.29 5.29 8.03
C GLY A 10 21.20 4.70 6.61
N ASP A 11 20.01 4.35 6.12
CA ASP A 11 19.82 4.03 4.71
C ASP A 11 20.16 5.27 3.86
N SER A 12 21.12 5.10 2.94
CA SER A 12 21.36 6.05 1.87
C SER A 12 20.24 5.89 0.84
N GLY A 13 19.74 6.99 0.24
CA GLY A 13 18.70 6.93 -0.80
C GLY A 13 19.07 6.11 -2.06
N SER A 14 20.32 5.62 -2.15
CA SER A 14 20.85 4.74 -3.19
C SER A 14 20.70 3.24 -2.91
N THR A 15 20.29 2.83 -1.70
CA THR A 15 20.08 1.41 -1.40
C THR A 15 18.80 0.92 -2.06
N MET A 16 18.93 0.08 -3.10
CA MET A 16 17.78 -0.54 -3.74
C MET A 16 17.13 -1.57 -2.81
N LYS A 17 15.87 -1.36 -2.46
CA LYS A 17 15.09 -2.34 -1.70
C LYS A 17 14.31 -3.27 -2.64
N PRO A 18 14.13 -4.54 -2.26
CA PRO A 18 13.29 -5.44 -3.03
C PRO A 18 11.88 -4.86 -3.15
N MET A 19 11.21 -5.15 -4.27
CA MET A 19 9.86 -4.67 -4.54
C MET A 19 8.82 -5.22 -3.54
N GLY A 20 9.04 -6.43 -3.04
CA GLY A 20 8.09 -7.17 -2.22
C GLY A 20 6.86 -7.60 -3.03
N SER A 21 5.67 -7.34 -2.50
CA SER A 21 4.40 -7.67 -3.14
C SER A 21 3.98 -6.61 -4.14
N PHE A 22 3.26 -7.01 -5.18
CA PHE A 22 2.68 -6.09 -6.16
C PHE A 22 1.22 -6.44 -6.43
N VAL A 23 0.33 -5.48 -6.25
CA VAL A 23 -1.13 -5.68 -6.28
C VAL A 23 -1.78 -4.63 -7.17
N TYR A 24 -2.70 -5.10 -8.01
CA TYR A 24 -3.63 -4.25 -8.75
C TYR A 24 -4.99 -4.25 -8.04
N ALA A 25 -5.64 -3.09 -7.97
CA ALA A 25 -7.02 -3.00 -7.50
C ALA A 25 -7.81 -1.98 -8.30
N MET A 26 -9.13 -2.19 -8.42
CA MET A 26 -10.04 -1.26 -9.08
C MET A 26 -11.42 -1.21 -8.39
N PRO A 27 -12.15 -0.11 -8.53
CA PRO A 27 -13.54 -0.03 -8.07
C PRO A 27 -14.41 -1.06 -8.77
N ASP A 28 -15.31 -1.68 -8.02
CA ASP A 28 -16.39 -2.46 -8.60
C ASP A 28 -17.45 -1.52 -9.19
N ARG A 29 -17.83 -1.72 -10.45
CA ARG A 29 -18.84 -0.90 -11.15
C ARG A 29 -20.27 -1.22 -10.71
N THR A 30 -20.50 -2.41 -10.15
CA THR A 30 -21.81 -2.89 -9.70
C THR A 30 -22.06 -2.58 -8.21
N ASN A 31 -20.99 -2.49 -7.42
CA ASN A 31 -21.07 -2.17 -5.99
C ASN A 31 -20.05 -1.09 -5.60
N PRO A 32 -20.48 0.17 -5.39
CA PRO A 32 -19.56 1.29 -5.11
C PRO A 32 -18.84 1.18 -3.75
N LYS A 33 -19.25 0.24 -2.89
CA LYS A 33 -18.58 -0.07 -1.62
C LYS A 33 -17.52 -1.17 -1.76
N SER A 34 -17.49 -1.87 -2.88
CA SER A 34 -16.59 -2.99 -3.17
C SER A 34 -15.42 -2.56 -4.07
N THR A 35 -14.33 -3.33 -3.99
CA THR A 35 -13.15 -3.21 -4.85
C THR A 35 -12.65 -4.58 -5.22
N ILE A 36 -12.32 -4.75 -6.49
CA ILE A 36 -11.75 -5.99 -7.03
C ILE A 36 -10.22 -5.83 -6.98
N SER A 37 -9.49 -6.86 -6.58
CA SER A 37 -8.03 -6.84 -6.50
C SER A 37 -7.41 -8.12 -7.01
N THR A 38 -6.27 -8.01 -7.70
CA THR A 38 -5.47 -9.12 -8.20
C THR A 38 -4.04 -8.99 -7.71
N ILE A 39 -3.52 -10.06 -7.11
CA ILE A 39 -2.12 -10.16 -6.72
C ILE A 39 -1.30 -10.47 -7.97
N LEU A 40 -0.37 -9.58 -8.33
CA LEU A 40 0.50 -9.73 -9.51
C LEU A 40 1.86 -10.33 -9.11
N CYS A 41 2.37 -9.96 -7.94
CA CYS A 41 3.55 -10.57 -7.32
C CYS A 41 3.27 -10.82 -5.85
N ASN A 42 3.53 -12.05 -5.39
CA ASN A 42 3.25 -12.48 -4.04
C ASN A 42 4.53 -12.53 -3.19
N SER A 43 4.60 -11.74 -2.13
CA SER A 43 5.61 -11.83 -1.07
C SER A 43 4.90 -11.95 0.28
N PRO A 44 4.97 -13.11 0.96
CA PRO A 44 4.12 -13.41 2.12
C PRO A 44 4.14 -12.36 3.24
N GLY A 45 5.30 -11.74 3.51
CA GLY A 45 5.44 -10.73 4.57
C GLY A 45 4.74 -9.40 4.30
N SER A 46 4.49 -9.04 3.03
CA SER A 46 3.98 -7.71 2.66
C SER A 46 2.65 -7.71 1.91
N ILE A 47 2.11 -8.89 1.61
CA ILE A 47 0.95 -9.04 0.72
C ILE A 47 -0.34 -8.47 1.33
N GLU A 48 -0.55 -8.65 2.62
CA GLU A 48 -1.72 -8.14 3.32
C GLU A 48 -1.71 -6.60 3.31
N TYR A 49 -0.55 -6.02 3.57
CA TYR A 49 -0.34 -4.57 3.57
C TYR A 49 -0.54 -3.96 2.17
N ALA A 50 0.00 -4.61 1.13
CA ALA A 50 -0.18 -4.21 -0.26
C ALA A 50 -1.66 -4.26 -0.67
N THR A 51 -2.34 -5.36 -0.34
CA THR A 51 -3.74 -5.60 -0.73
C THR A 51 -4.68 -4.63 -0.05
N ARG A 52 -4.52 -4.39 1.26
CA ARG A 52 -5.32 -3.43 2.02
C ARG A 52 -5.15 -2.02 1.46
N THR A 53 -3.92 -1.61 1.20
CA THR A 53 -3.63 -0.29 0.62
C THR A 53 -4.27 -0.15 -0.77
N ALA A 54 -4.06 -1.12 -1.66
CA ALA A 54 -4.60 -1.08 -3.02
C ALA A 54 -6.13 -0.95 -3.03
N LYS A 55 -6.83 -1.75 -2.22
CA LYS A 55 -8.30 -1.68 -2.10
C LYS A 55 -8.78 -0.32 -1.57
N VAL A 56 -8.15 0.21 -0.53
CA VAL A 56 -8.54 1.49 0.05
C VAL A 56 -8.33 2.63 -0.95
N LEU A 57 -7.17 2.67 -1.62
CA LEU A 57 -6.87 3.69 -2.62
C LEU A 57 -7.80 3.61 -3.82
N ALA A 58 -8.06 2.42 -4.37
CA ALA A 58 -9.03 2.25 -5.46
C ALA A 58 -10.42 2.78 -5.06
N ARG A 59 -10.86 2.47 -3.84
CA ARG A 59 -12.18 2.90 -3.35
C ARG A 59 -12.29 4.40 -3.18
N ARG A 60 -11.24 5.06 -2.67
CA ARG A 60 -11.21 6.51 -2.39
C ARG A 60 -11.02 7.32 -3.67
N THR A 61 -10.12 6.89 -4.57
CA THR A 61 -9.81 7.61 -5.82
C THR A 61 -10.82 7.35 -6.94
N LYS A 62 -11.62 6.27 -6.84
CA LYS A 62 -12.51 5.79 -7.91
C LYS A 62 -11.77 5.45 -9.21
N LEU A 63 -10.49 5.11 -9.11
CA LEU A 63 -9.64 4.74 -10.23
C LEU A 63 -8.95 3.40 -9.97
N PRO A 64 -8.53 2.67 -11.02
CA PRO A 64 -7.61 1.56 -10.87
C PRO A 64 -6.26 2.03 -10.30
N VAL A 65 -5.69 1.24 -9.39
CA VAL A 65 -4.41 1.54 -8.72
C VAL A 65 -3.49 0.33 -8.73
N TYR A 66 -2.20 0.61 -8.83
CA TYR A 66 -1.12 -0.36 -8.64
C TYR A 66 -0.36 0.01 -7.37
N VAL A 67 -0.15 -0.97 -6.50
CA VAL A 67 0.58 -0.83 -5.24
C VAL A 67 1.68 -1.87 -5.16
N GLY A 68 2.93 -1.40 -5.09
CA GLY A 68 4.06 -2.21 -4.64
C GLY A 68 4.33 -1.99 -3.16
N CYS A 69 4.74 -3.02 -2.44
CA CYS A 69 4.99 -2.93 -1.00
C CYS A 69 6.04 -3.94 -0.54
N ASN A 70 7.07 -3.45 0.13
CA ASN A 70 8.05 -4.29 0.83
C ASN A 70 7.98 -4.19 2.36
N ILE A 71 6.95 -3.51 2.89
CA ILE A 71 6.71 -3.41 4.33
C ILE A 71 6.27 -4.77 4.85
N ASP A 72 7.02 -5.32 5.81
CA ASP A 72 6.71 -6.55 6.52
C ASP A 72 6.59 -6.25 8.02
N PRO A 73 5.36 -5.96 8.51
CA PRO A 73 5.11 -5.58 9.90
C PRO A 73 5.51 -6.65 10.92
N VAL A 74 5.50 -7.93 10.52
CA VAL A 74 5.86 -9.05 11.39
C VAL A 74 7.37 -9.07 11.57
N SER A 75 8.13 -8.93 10.48
CA SER A 75 9.59 -8.88 10.52
C SER A 75 10.13 -7.69 11.31
N THR A 76 9.41 -6.55 11.30
CA THR A 76 9.79 -5.35 12.04
C THR A 76 9.42 -5.40 13.53
N GLY A 77 8.73 -6.45 13.98
CA GLY A 77 8.31 -6.60 15.38
C GLY A 77 7.29 -5.55 15.83
N THR A 78 6.57 -4.95 14.88
CA THR A 78 5.55 -3.92 15.14
C THR A 78 4.32 -4.51 15.80
N THR A 79 3.74 -3.77 16.74
CA THR A 79 2.44 -4.10 17.31
C THR A 79 1.30 -3.86 16.30
N VAL A 80 0.14 -4.46 16.55
CA VAL A 80 -1.03 -4.29 15.68
C VAL A 80 -1.49 -2.82 15.70
N GLU A 81 -1.42 -2.17 16.86
CA GLU A 81 -1.79 -0.78 17.05
C GLU A 81 -0.91 0.15 16.21
N GLU A 82 0.41 -0.06 16.24
CA GLU A 82 1.37 0.69 15.43
C GLU A 82 1.16 0.44 13.93
N GLU A 83 0.88 -0.80 13.54
CA GLU A 83 0.59 -1.17 12.15
C GLU A 83 -0.65 -0.44 11.63
N MET A 84 -1.74 -0.41 12.42
CA MET A 84 -2.98 0.28 12.08
C MET A 84 -2.80 1.80 12.02
N GLU A 85 -2.07 2.39 12.98
CA GLU A 85 -1.78 3.82 12.99
C GLU A 85 -0.91 4.21 11.78
N GLY A 86 0.15 3.44 11.52
CA GLY A 86 1.03 3.62 10.36
C GLY A 86 0.27 3.50 9.05
N PHE A 87 -0.58 2.47 8.92
CA PHE A 87 -1.43 2.27 7.76
C PHE A 87 -2.35 3.46 7.50
N LYS A 88 -3.02 3.98 8.54
CA LYS A 88 -3.88 5.16 8.42
C LYS A 88 -3.08 6.38 7.94
N LYS A 89 -1.93 6.66 8.56
CA LYS A 89 -1.06 7.80 8.19
C LYS A 89 -0.59 7.71 6.75
N ILE A 90 -0.18 6.52 6.28
CA ILE A 90 0.25 6.30 4.89
C ILE A 90 -0.89 6.60 3.92
N VAL A 91 -2.07 6.04 4.16
CA VAL A 91 -3.23 6.26 3.29
C VAL A 91 -3.61 7.75 3.25
N ASP A 92 -3.65 8.41 4.41
CA ASP A 92 -4.03 9.82 4.49
C ASP A 92 -2.98 10.72 3.80
N ALA A 93 -1.69 10.43 3.92
CA ALA A 93 -0.62 11.14 3.22
C ALA A 93 -0.70 10.98 1.69
N ILE A 94 -0.99 9.76 1.20
CA ILE A 94 -1.18 9.51 -0.23
C ILE A 94 -2.40 10.28 -0.76
N MET A 95 -3.51 10.25 -0.03
CA MET A 95 -4.73 10.95 -0.43
C MET A 95 -4.56 12.47 -0.42
N ALA A 96 -3.84 13.03 0.56
CA ALA A 96 -3.53 14.45 0.58
C ALA A 96 -2.78 14.89 -0.69
N ARG A 97 -1.69 14.18 -1.04
CA ARG A 97 -0.94 14.47 -2.28
C ARG A 97 -1.76 14.26 -3.55
N TRP A 98 -2.67 13.27 -3.55
CA TRP A 98 -3.57 13.03 -4.68
C TRP A 98 -4.54 14.19 -4.90
N GLU A 99 -5.16 14.71 -3.83
CA GLU A 99 -6.08 15.85 -3.95
C GLU A 99 -5.36 17.16 -4.28
N GLU A 100 -4.12 17.37 -3.81
CA GLU A 100 -3.29 18.51 -4.22
C GLU A 100 -2.95 18.51 -5.71
N SER A 101 -2.90 17.34 -6.33
CA SER A 101 -2.54 17.18 -7.74
C SER A 101 -3.75 17.32 -8.69
N ARG A 102 -4.94 17.65 -8.16
CA ARG A 102 -6.20 17.68 -8.91
C ARG A 102 -6.71 19.10 -9.13
#